data_AF-A0A074VJF4-F1
#
_entry.id   AF-A0A074VJF4-F1
#
_cell.length_a   1.000
_cell.length_b   1.000
_cell.length_c   1.000
_cell.angle_alpha   90.00
_cell.angle_beta   90.00
_cell.angle_gamma   90.00
#
_symmetry.space_group_name_H-M   'P 1'
#
loop_
_entity.id
_entity.type
_entity.pdbx_description
1 polymer ?
#
loop_
_entity_poly.entity_id
_entity_poly.type
_entity_poly.pdbx_seq_one_letter_code
_entity_poly.pdbx_strand_id
1 'polypeptide(L)'
;VGDAGRRYAFTEQTLQIPFEMSIGGQSSNVITVGTNGYLKIGNSATLVAFADQGQGLYIYNGGNGVFYRITGPEGSRAIVFSWYVGTYRYGHQQNHFTITYFEDRPGQVQYKYYDVVQDPGPSAHAEVVISKSFHHKLCQTSNLLVRRRR
;
A
#
# COMPACT_ATOMS: atom_id res chain seq x y z
N VAL A 1 33.30 -17.61 3.29
CA VAL A 1 32.19 -17.69 4.27
C VAL A 1 31.84 -16.28 4.68
N GLY A 2 30.59 -15.85 4.46
CA GLY A 2 30.05 -14.56 4.91
C GLY A 2 29.67 -13.59 3.80
N ASP A 3 28.60 -13.89 3.04
CA ASP A 3 28.04 -12.95 2.04
C ASP A 3 27.17 -11.90 2.76
N ALA A 4 27.79 -10.77 3.10
CA ALA A 4 27.11 -9.57 3.53
C ALA A 4 26.62 -8.81 2.29
N GLY A 5 25.30 -8.77 2.01
CA GLY A 5 24.81 -7.80 1.03
C GLY A 5 23.48 -7.97 0.32
N ARG A 6 22.65 -9.00 0.54
CA ARG A 6 21.33 -9.05 -0.11
C ARG A 6 20.29 -8.24 0.67
N ARG A 7 20.36 -6.92 0.58
CA ARG A 7 19.24 -6.03 0.90
C ARG A 7 18.09 -6.38 -0.05
N TYR A 8 17.01 -6.91 0.51
CA TYR A 8 15.73 -7.09 -0.19
C TYR A 8 15.21 -5.71 -0.57
N ALA A 9 15.55 -5.23 -1.76
CA ALA A 9 15.20 -3.89 -2.18
C ALA A 9 13.72 -3.84 -2.56
N PHE A 10 12.86 -3.65 -1.56
CA PHE A 10 11.53 -3.08 -1.80
C PHE A 10 11.77 -1.72 -2.46
N THR A 11 11.31 -1.60 -3.69
CA THR A 11 11.51 -0.41 -4.49
C THR A 11 10.18 0.31 -4.55
N GLU A 12 10.23 1.63 -4.37
CA GLU A 12 9.09 2.50 -4.55
C GLU A 12 9.30 3.32 -5.81
N GLN A 13 8.20 3.56 -6.54
CA GLN A 13 8.18 4.51 -7.63
C GLN A 13 6.99 5.44 -7.47
N THR A 14 7.22 6.73 -7.70
CA THR A 14 6.15 7.72 -7.73
C THR A 14 5.61 7.86 -9.15
N LEU A 15 4.29 7.82 -9.26
CA LEU A 15 3.54 7.96 -10.50
C LEU A 15 2.62 9.19 -10.42
N GLN A 16 2.75 10.09 -11.39
CA GLN A 16 1.75 11.14 -11.62
C GLN A 16 0.62 10.59 -12.50
N ILE A 17 -0.62 10.66 -12.02
CA ILE A 17 -1.82 10.25 -12.75
C ILE A 17 -2.70 11.46 -13.09
N PRO A 18 -3.60 11.37 -14.09
CA PRO A 18 -4.34 12.53 -14.60
C PRO A 18 -5.63 12.86 -13.81
N PHE A 19 -5.84 12.23 -12.65
CA PHE A 19 -6.98 12.47 -11.77
C PHE A 19 -6.60 12.14 -10.32
N GLU A 20 -7.37 12.62 -9.35
CA GLU A 20 -7.08 12.36 -7.94
C GLU A 20 -7.60 10.98 -7.50
N MET A 21 -6.77 10.23 -6.79
CA MET A 21 -7.21 9.08 -6.01
C MET A 21 -7.48 9.52 -4.58
N SER A 22 -8.68 9.23 -4.08
CA SER A 22 -9.13 9.57 -2.73
C SER A 22 -9.46 8.33 -1.92
N ILE A 23 -8.80 8.14 -0.77
CA ILE A 23 -8.99 7.03 0.18
C ILE A 23 -8.86 7.54 1.61
N GLY A 24 -9.85 7.23 2.48
CA GLY A 24 -9.78 7.54 3.90
C GLY A 24 -9.57 9.03 4.22
N GLY A 25 -10.10 9.93 3.39
CA GLY A 25 -9.91 11.38 3.53
C GLY A 25 -8.55 11.90 3.09
N GLN A 26 -7.72 11.06 2.46
CA GLN A 26 -6.49 11.45 1.77
C GLN A 26 -6.74 11.46 0.27
N SER A 27 -6.29 12.50 -0.42
CA SER A 27 -6.42 12.65 -1.87
C SER A 27 -5.07 13.02 -2.47
N SER A 28 -4.73 12.43 -3.61
CA SER A 28 -3.51 12.76 -4.35
C SER A 28 -3.61 12.26 -5.79
N ASN A 29 -3.01 12.98 -6.73
CA ASN A 29 -2.72 12.50 -8.09
C ASN A 29 -1.24 12.07 -8.27
N VAL A 30 -0.47 12.11 -7.19
CA VAL A 30 0.89 11.59 -7.05
C VAL A 30 0.80 10.32 -6.20
N ILE A 31 1.02 9.16 -6.81
CA ILE A 31 0.84 7.85 -6.17
C ILE A 31 2.18 7.17 -6.02
N THR A 32 2.54 6.74 -4.82
CA THR A 32 3.72 5.90 -4.62
C THR A 32 3.33 4.44 -4.73
N VAL A 33 3.99 3.71 -5.61
CA VAL A 33 3.77 2.30 -5.91
C VAL A 33 4.94 1.49 -5.39
N GLY A 34 4.68 0.54 -4.49
CA GLY A 34 5.68 -0.36 -3.94
C GLY A 34 5.71 -1.70 -4.67
N THR A 35 6.90 -2.24 -4.91
CA THR A 35 7.05 -3.60 -5.46
C THR A 35 6.49 -4.69 -4.55
N ASN A 36 6.30 -4.39 -3.26
CA ASN A 36 5.72 -5.29 -2.26
C ASN A 36 4.18 -5.23 -2.18
N GLY A 37 3.49 -4.98 -3.29
CA GLY A 37 2.02 -5.08 -3.34
C GLY A 37 1.27 -3.97 -2.60
N TYR A 38 1.79 -2.74 -2.55
CA TYR A 38 1.10 -1.62 -1.91
C TYR A 38 1.15 -0.32 -2.72
N LEU A 39 0.21 0.58 -2.41
CA LEU A 39 0.12 1.94 -2.91
C LEU A 39 0.04 2.91 -1.74
N LYS A 40 0.72 4.06 -1.82
CA LYS A 40 0.54 5.18 -0.89
C LYS A 40 -0.11 6.36 -1.60
N ILE A 41 -1.09 6.95 -0.93
CA ILE A 41 -1.97 8.01 -1.44
C ILE A 41 -1.96 9.15 -0.42
N GLY A 42 -1.62 10.34 -0.90
CA GLY A 42 -1.43 11.51 -0.04
C GLY A 42 -0.38 11.24 1.05
N ASN A 43 -0.58 11.83 2.22
CA ASN A 43 0.41 11.76 3.30
C ASN A 43 0.27 10.52 4.18
N SER A 44 -0.83 9.77 4.08
CA SER A 44 -1.22 8.88 5.17
C SER A 44 -2.09 7.68 4.80
N ALA A 45 -2.57 7.55 3.56
CA ALA A 45 -3.34 6.39 3.15
C ALA A 45 -2.43 5.37 2.45
N THR A 46 -2.47 4.12 2.89
CA THR A 46 -1.77 3.01 2.25
C THR A 46 -2.79 1.92 1.92
N LEU A 47 -2.84 1.52 0.66
CA LEU A 47 -3.57 0.33 0.21
C LEU A 47 -2.57 -0.81 0.10
N VAL A 48 -2.81 -1.92 0.79
CA VAL A 48 -1.97 -3.11 0.70
C VAL A 48 -2.81 -4.22 0.10
N ALA A 49 -2.37 -4.75 -1.04
CA ALA A 49 -3.06 -5.86 -1.68
C ALA A 49 -2.70 -7.19 -1.05
N PHE A 50 -1.57 -7.31 -0.36
CA PHE A 50 -1.09 -8.62 0.07
C PHE A 50 -0.28 -8.52 1.38
N ALA A 51 -1.00 -8.31 2.48
CA ALA A 51 -0.45 -8.31 3.82
C ALA A 51 -0.20 -9.76 4.32
N ASP A 52 0.66 -9.90 5.33
CA ASP A 52 0.92 -11.14 6.09
C ASP A 52 1.40 -12.37 5.31
N GLN A 53 1.93 -12.18 4.09
CA GLN A 53 2.49 -13.27 3.26
C GLN A 53 3.86 -13.82 3.75
N GLY A 54 4.22 -13.60 5.03
CA GLY A 54 5.43 -14.11 5.66
C GLY A 54 6.69 -13.26 5.46
N GLN A 55 7.26 -13.19 4.24
CA GLN A 55 8.60 -12.59 3.99
C GLN A 55 8.65 -11.62 2.79
N GLY A 56 7.50 -11.22 2.26
CA GLY A 56 7.38 -10.23 1.19
C GLY A 56 7.49 -10.78 -0.24
N LEU A 57 7.12 -9.91 -1.18
CA LEU A 57 7.04 -10.15 -2.62
C LEU A 57 8.31 -9.69 -3.33
N TYR A 58 8.68 -10.39 -4.39
CA TYR A 58 9.91 -10.14 -5.15
C TYR A 58 9.68 -10.14 -6.66
N ILE A 59 10.33 -9.22 -7.36
CA ILE A 59 10.34 -9.17 -8.83
C ILE A 59 11.51 -9.99 -9.36
N TYR A 60 11.22 -11.14 -9.95
CA TYR A 60 12.22 -11.96 -10.64
C TYR A 60 12.44 -11.50 -12.09
N ASN A 61 13.59 -11.79 -12.69
CA ASN A 61 13.78 -11.51 -14.12
C ASN A 61 12.79 -12.32 -14.99
N GLY A 62 12.49 -11.88 -16.21
CA GLY A 62 11.68 -12.64 -17.17
C GLY A 62 10.18 -12.31 -17.20
N GLY A 63 9.81 -11.02 -17.16
CA GLY A 63 8.42 -10.56 -17.36
C GLY A 63 7.66 -10.21 -16.09
N ASN A 64 8.28 -10.35 -14.92
CA ASN A 64 7.71 -9.87 -13.66
C ASN A 64 7.88 -8.37 -13.52
N GLY A 65 6.98 -7.74 -12.77
CA GLY A 65 6.99 -6.30 -12.59
C GLY A 65 5.70 -5.77 -11.99
N VAL A 66 5.67 -4.45 -11.85
CA VAL A 66 4.46 -3.71 -11.53
C VAL A 66 4.05 -2.92 -12.76
N PHE A 67 2.82 -3.13 -13.19
CA PHE A 67 2.25 -2.47 -14.36
C PHE A 67 1.04 -1.66 -13.94
N TYR A 68 0.73 -0.62 -14.70
CA TYR A 68 -0.51 0.11 -14.52
C TYR A 68 -1.16 0.43 -15.85
N ARG A 69 -2.49 0.58 -15.85
CA ARG A 69 -3.26 1.03 -17.00
C ARG A 69 -4.38 1.94 -16.56
N ILE A 70 -4.50 3.09 -17.22
CA ILE A 70 -5.64 3.99 -17.08
C ILE A 70 -6.57 3.79 -18.28
N THR A 71 -7.88 3.72 -18.03
CA THR A 71 -8.90 3.51 -19.06
C THR A 71 -10.13 4.34 -18.76
N GLY A 72 -10.95 4.63 -19.78
CA GLY A 72 -12.21 5.37 -19.63
C GLY A 72 -12.07 6.87 -19.91
N PRO A 73 -13.19 7.58 -20.11
CA PRO A 73 -13.18 9.02 -20.32
C PRO A 73 -13.00 9.77 -18.99
N GLU A 74 -12.58 11.04 -19.08
CA GLU A 74 -12.44 11.94 -17.92
C GLU A 74 -13.71 11.98 -17.06
N GLY A 75 -13.53 11.95 -15.74
CA GLY A 75 -14.63 11.87 -14.76
C GLY A 75 -15.17 10.46 -14.54
N SER A 76 -14.66 9.45 -15.26
CA SER A 76 -15.01 8.03 -15.09
C SER A 76 -13.85 7.08 -15.41
N ARG A 77 -12.61 7.57 -15.29
CA ARG A 77 -11.43 6.76 -15.52
C ARG A 77 -11.32 5.68 -14.44
N ALA A 78 -10.77 4.53 -14.82
CA ALA A 78 -10.30 3.52 -13.90
C ALA A 78 -8.80 3.37 -14.05
N ILE A 79 -8.09 3.20 -12.94
CA ILE A 79 -6.68 2.80 -12.93
C ILE A 79 -6.54 1.43 -12.29
N VAL A 80 -5.88 0.52 -12.99
CA VAL A 80 -5.54 -0.81 -12.51
C VAL A 80 -4.03 -0.86 -12.31
N PHE A 81 -3.60 -1.17 -11.10
CA PHE A 81 -2.22 -1.56 -10.78
C PHE A 81 -2.17 -3.08 -10.71
N SER A 82 -1.17 -3.70 -11.35
CA SER A 82 -1.01 -5.14 -11.47
C SER A 82 0.40 -5.55 -11.09
N TRP A 83 0.51 -6.52 -10.19
CA TRP A 83 1.79 -7.09 -9.78
C TRP A 83 1.91 -8.50 -10.35
N TYR A 84 3.00 -8.75 -11.07
CA TYR A 84 3.51 -10.08 -11.38
C TYR A 84 4.78 -10.24 -10.58
N VAL A 85 4.72 -11.01 -9.50
CA VAL A 85 5.77 -11.06 -8.47
C VAL A 85 5.81 -12.45 -7.85
N GLY A 86 6.99 -12.96 -7.56
CA GLY A 86 7.12 -14.24 -6.90
C GLY A 86 7.29 -14.12 -5.39
N THR A 87 7.07 -15.23 -4.69
CA THR A 87 7.36 -15.35 -3.26
C THR A 87 8.67 -16.07 -3.05
N TYR A 88 9.62 -15.43 -2.36
CA TYR A 88 10.97 -15.98 -2.20
C TYR A 88 11.01 -17.32 -1.48
N ARG A 89 10.25 -17.47 -0.38
CA ARG A 89 10.25 -18.70 0.41
C ARG A 89 9.62 -19.90 -0.29
N TYR A 90 8.78 -19.69 -1.29
CA TYR A 90 8.04 -20.76 -1.94
C TYR A 90 8.59 -21.05 -3.35
N GLY A 91 9.91 -21.06 -3.48
CA GLY A 91 10.58 -21.53 -4.70
C GLY A 91 10.24 -20.72 -5.95
N HIS A 92 10.12 -19.39 -5.83
CA HIS A 92 9.80 -18.50 -6.95
C HIS A 92 8.38 -18.67 -7.51
N GLN A 93 7.46 -19.25 -6.74
CA GLN A 93 6.06 -19.31 -7.12
C GLN A 93 5.51 -17.91 -7.42
N GLN A 94 4.92 -17.78 -8.60
CA GLN A 94 4.44 -16.52 -9.13
C GLN A 94 3.08 -16.17 -8.53
N ASN A 95 2.91 -14.88 -8.23
CA ASN A 95 1.65 -14.29 -7.83
C ASN A 95 1.26 -13.23 -8.87
N HIS A 96 -0.04 -13.18 -9.15
CA HIS A 96 -0.67 -12.15 -9.94
C HIS A 96 -1.90 -11.62 -9.21
N PHE A 97 -1.85 -10.32 -8.90
CA PHE A 97 -2.95 -9.62 -8.26
C PHE A 97 -3.02 -8.16 -8.69
N THR A 98 -4.17 -7.52 -8.43
CA THR A 98 -4.42 -6.14 -8.84
C THR A 98 -5.11 -5.32 -7.76
N ILE A 99 -4.83 -4.02 -7.76
CA ILE A 99 -5.64 -2.98 -7.10
C ILE A 99 -6.25 -2.12 -8.21
N THR A 100 -7.57 -1.95 -8.19
CA THR A 100 -8.29 -1.06 -9.12
C THR A 100 -8.94 0.08 -8.34
N TYR A 101 -8.77 1.29 -8.84
CA TYR A 101 -9.46 2.49 -8.35
C TYR A 101 -10.29 3.11 -9.48
N PHE A 102 -11.44 3.68 -9.13
CA PHE A 102 -12.39 4.29 -10.05
C PHE A 102 -12.58 5.77 -9.71
N GLU A 103 -12.33 6.65 -10.68
CA GLU A 103 -12.45 8.11 -10.57
C GLU A 103 -13.89 8.53 -10.19
N ASP A 104 -14.90 7.86 -10.73
CA ASP A 104 -16.33 8.11 -10.47
C ASP A 104 -16.81 7.54 -9.13
N ARG A 105 -15.97 6.75 -8.42
CA ARG A 105 -16.30 6.17 -7.11
C ARG A 105 -15.20 6.43 -6.09
N PRO A 106 -14.99 7.69 -5.68
CA PRO A 106 -14.00 8.02 -4.66
C PRO A 106 -14.19 7.24 -3.37
N GLY A 107 -13.10 6.80 -2.75
CA GLY A 107 -13.13 5.98 -1.55
C GLY A 107 -13.31 4.47 -1.80
N GLN A 108 -13.63 4.04 -3.02
CA GLN A 108 -13.78 2.62 -3.35
C GLN A 108 -12.56 2.07 -4.10
N VAL A 109 -12.10 0.90 -3.66
CA VAL A 109 -11.02 0.15 -4.30
C VAL A 109 -11.43 -1.30 -4.44
N GLN A 110 -10.99 -1.92 -5.54
CA GLN A 110 -11.19 -3.34 -5.78
C GLN A 110 -9.85 -4.06 -5.74
N TYR A 111 -9.79 -5.11 -4.94
CA TYR A 111 -8.69 -6.06 -4.92
C TYR A 111 -9.09 -7.30 -5.69
N LYS A 112 -8.19 -7.84 -6.50
CA LYS A 112 -8.41 -9.12 -7.19
C LYS A 112 -7.13 -9.94 -7.21
N TYR A 113 -7.25 -11.19 -6.81
CA TYR A 113 -6.20 -12.20 -6.87
C TYR A 113 -6.52 -13.15 -8.01
N TYR A 114 -5.55 -13.37 -8.90
CA TYR A 114 -5.70 -14.28 -10.03
C TYR A 114 -5.00 -15.59 -9.71
N ASP A 115 -3.71 -15.50 -9.44
CA ASP A 115 -2.85 -16.61 -9.06
C ASP A 115 -2.13 -16.16 -7.80
N VAL A 116 -2.44 -16.78 -6.67
CA VAL A 116 -1.76 -16.47 -5.41
C VAL A 116 -1.38 -17.77 -4.73
N VAL A 117 -0.11 -17.89 -4.36
CA VAL A 117 0.29 -19.01 -3.53
C VAL A 117 0.13 -18.64 -2.07
N GLN A 118 -0.75 -19.40 -1.42
CA GLN A 118 -1.00 -19.34 0.01
C GLN A 118 -0.39 -20.57 0.67
N ASP A 119 0.38 -20.35 1.73
CA ASP A 119 0.83 -21.38 2.68
C ASP A 119 -0.33 -21.68 3.67
N PRO A 120 -0.41 -22.86 4.32
CA PRO A 120 -1.24 -23.09 5.50
C PRO A 120 -1.00 -22.18 6.73
N GLY A 121 -0.13 -21.17 6.66
CA GLY A 121 0.07 -20.09 7.65
C GLY A 121 -0.67 -18.79 7.25
N PRO A 122 -0.66 -17.72 8.08
CA PRO A 122 -1.72 -16.70 8.10
C PRO A 122 -2.13 -16.23 6.71
N SER A 123 -3.44 -16.32 6.44
CA SER A 123 -4.01 -16.07 5.12
C SER A 123 -3.68 -14.66 4.65
N ALA A 124 -2.99 -14.57 3.52
CA ALA A 124 -2.70 -13.30 2.89
C ALA A 124 -4.01 -12.56 2.56
N HIS A 125 -4.06 -11.28 2.88
CA HIS A 125 -5.28 -10.47 2.75
C HIS A 125 -4.97 -9.03 2.29
N ALA A 126 -6.02 -8.34 1.84
CA ALA A 126 -5.96 -6.92 1.52
C ALA A 126 -6.27 -6.08 2.77
N GLU A 127 -5.55 -4.98 2.95
CA GLU A 127 -5.80 -4.00 4.02
C GLU A 127 -5.71 -2.56 3.50
N VAL A 128 -6.36 -1.67 4.26
CA VAL A 128 -6.27 -0.21 4.07
C VAL A 128 -5.80 0.39 5.39
N VAL A 129 -4.64 1.04 5.37
CA VAL A 129 -4.04 1.68 6.54
C VAL A 129 -4.13 3.19 6.39
N ILE A 130 -4.78 3.85 7.36
CA ILE A 130 -4.87 5.32 7.43
C ILE A 130 -4.11 5.80 8.67
N SER A 131 -2.92 6.37 8.49
CA SER A 131 -2.13 6.92 9.59
C SER A 131 -2.66 8.30 9.99
N LYS A 132 -3.21 8.48 11.20
CA LYS A 132 -3.48 9.83 11.70
C LYS A 132 -2.19 10.43 12.26
N SER A 133 -1.78 11.61 11.78
CA SER A 133 -0.79 12.42 12.49
C SER A 133 -1.46 13.02 13.73
N PHE A 134 -1.23 12.42 14.90
CA PHE A 134 -1.58 13.07 16.16
C PHE A 134 -0.57 14.20 16.42
N HIS A 135 -0.90 15.41 16.00
CA HIS A 135 -0.23 16.60 16.53
C HIS A 135 -0.67 16.77 17.99
N HIS A 136 0.11 16.22 18.92
CA HIS A 136 0.00 16.55 20.35
C HIS A 136 0.34 18.04 20.52
N LYS A 137 -0.65 18.93 20.45
CA LYS A 137 -0.58 20.17 21.21
C LYS A 137 -0.76 19.78 22.68
N LEU A 138 0.35 19.56 23.38
CA LEU A 138 0.37 19.56 24.84
C LEU A 138 -0.04 20.95 25.30
N CYS A 139 -1.34 21.18 25.47
CA CYS A 139 -1.83 22.25 26.33
C CYS A 139 -1.64 21.76 27.77
N GLN A 140 -0.49 22.05 28.38
CA GLN A 140 -0.36 21.94 29.83
C GLN A 140 -1.16 23.07 30.47
N THR A 141 -2.43 22.82 30.78
CA THR A 141 -3.13 23.58 31.81
C THR A 141 -2.60 23.11 33.16
N SER A 142 -1.65 23.85 33.72
CA SER A 142 -1.22 23.73 35.10
C SER A 142 -2.37 24.13 36.01
N ASN A 143 -3.09 23.16 36.57
CA ASN A 143 -4.06 23.41 37.63
C ASN A 143 -3.31 23.83 38.90
N LEU A 144 -3.50 25.09 39.27
CA LEU A 144 -3.11 25.70 40.53
C LEU A 144 -3.80 24.93 41.68
N LEU A 145 -3.04 24.09 42.40
CA LEU A 145 -3.52 23.42 43.61
C LEU A 145 -3.46 24.40 44.79
N VAL A 146 -4.58 25.08 45.07
CA VAL A 146 -4.75 25.82 46.34
C VAL A 146 -4.99 24.79 47.45
N ARG A 147 -3.98 24.55 48.29
CA ARG A 147 -4.12 23.75 49.51
C ARG A 147 -4.29 24.71 50.70
N ARG A 148 -5.50 24.76 51.26
CA ARG A 148 -5.80 25.42 52.55
C ARG A 148 -5.55 24.46 53.72
N ARG A 149 -5.25 25.06 54.89
CA ARG A 149 -5.19 24.58 56.30
C ARG A 149 -3.75 24.59 56.86
N ARG A 150 -3.46 25.18 58.02
CA ARG A 150 -4.27 25.72 59.13
C ARG A 150 -3.87 27.15 59.46
#